data_AF-A0A9X9A8T9-F1
#
_entry.id   AF-A0A9X9A8T9-F1
#
_cell.length_a   1.000
_cell.length_b   1.000
_cell.length_c   1.000
_cell.angle_alpha   90.00
_cell.angle_beta   90.00
_cell.angle_gamma   90.00
#
_symmetry.space_group_name_H-M   'P 1'
#
loop_
_entity.id
_entity.type
_entity.pdbx_description
1 polymer ?
#
loop_
_entity_poly.entity_id
_entity_poly.type
_entity_poly.pdbx_seq_one_letter_code
_entity_poly.pdbx_strand_id
1 'polypeptide(L)'
;LDLLKQSGAKPLFISVPVKGPWYDYAGFPKERREAYYKKVHEQIEKAGYPIADFSNHEYDKYFLKDHMHLGWKGWVYIDEAIQQFYKAN
;
A
#
# COMPACT_ATOMS: atom_id res chain seq x y z
N LEU A 1 10.40 11.36 -3.65
CA LEU A 1 11.23 10.41 -4.42
C LEU A 1 12.64 10.98 -4.65
N ASP A 2 12.77 12.21 -5.13
CA ASP A 2 14.11 12.81 -5.37
C ASP A 2 15.00 12.88 -4.14
N LEU A 3 14.46 13.22 -2.96
CA LEU A 3 15.21 13.20 -1.70
C LEU A 3 15.74 11.80 -1.34
N LEU A 4 14.95 10.74 -1.59
CA LEU A 4 15.37 9.36 -1.34
C LEU A 4 16.50 8.96 -2.31
N LYS A 5 16.47 9.46 -3.55
CA LYS A 5 17.54 9.26 -4.53
C LYS A 5 18.81 10.00 -4.12
N GLN A 6 18.69 11.27 -3.77
CA GLN A 6 19.81 12.13 -3.37
C GLN A 6 20.51 11.61 -2.11
N SER A 7 19.76 11.03 -1.16
CA SER A 7 20.32 10.47 0.07
C SER A 7 20.91 9.06 -0.09
N GLY A 8 20.72 8.39 -1.24
CA GLY A 8 21.10 6.99 -1.41
C GLY A 8 20.27 6.02 -0.56
N ALA A 9 19.08 6.45 -0.09
CA ALA A 9 18.20 5.62 0.71
C ALA A 9 17.63 4.45 -0.10
N LYS A 10 17.41 3.32 0.58
CA LYS A 10 16.78 2.12 0.04
C LYS A 10 15.42 1.89 0.71
N PRO A 11 14.39 2.68 0.40
CA PRO A 11 13.07 2.54 1.01
C PRO A 11 12.31 1.34 0.41
N LEU A 12 11.50 0.71 1.26
CA LEU A 12 10.34 -0.07 0.84
C LEU A 12 9.10 0.83 0.91
N PHE A 13 8.36 0.94 -0.19
CA PHE A 13 7.04 1.58 -0.16
C PHE A 13 5.97 0.55 0.21
N ILE A 14 4.96 0.97 0.96
CA ILE A 14 3.81 0.13 1.32
C ILE A 14 2.54 0.82 0.80
N SER A 15 1.81 0.18 -0.10
CA SER A 15 0.51 0.63 -0.59
C SER A 15 -0.59 0.00 0.25
N VAL A 16 -1.24 0.82 1.07
CA VAL A 16 -2.31 0.41 1.98
C VAL A 16 -3.66 0.59 1.27
N PRO A 17 -4.56 -0.42 1.29
CA PRO A 17 -5.88 -0.29 0.70
C PRO A 17 -6.77 0.63 1.53
N VAL A 18 -7.85 1.10 0.93
CA VAL A 18 -8.98 1.68 1.67
C VAL A 18 -10.04 0.62 1.97
N LYS A 19 -10.96 0.90 2.89
CA LYS A 19 -12.04 -0.02 3.22
C LYS A 19 -13.10 -0.02 2.12
N GLY A 20 -13.06 -1.03 1.25
CA GLY A 20 -13.95 -1.19 0.09
C GLY A 20 -15.43 -0.97 0.44
N PRO A 21 -16.00 -1.67 1.44
CA PRO A 21 -17.39 -1.48 1.82
C PRO A 21 -17.75 -0.06 2.27
N TRP A 22 -16.83 0.67 2.88
CA TRP A 22 -17.05 2.07 3.28
C TRP A 22 -17.03 3.00 2.06
N TYR A 23 -16.08 2.81 1.15
CA TYR A 23 -15.95 3.64 -0.05
C TYR A 23 -17.07 3.38 -1.05
N ASP A 24 -17.56 2.15 -1.15
CA ASP A 24 -18.73 1.80 -1.95
C ASP A 24 -19.98 2.50 -1.38
N TYR A 25 -20.16 2.51 -0.06
CA TYR A 25 -21.24 3.25 0.61
C TYR A 25 -21.11 4.78 0.41
N ALA A 26 -19.89 5.31 0.48
CA ALA A 26 -19.61 6.74 0.29
C ALA A 26 -19.72 7.19 -1.18
N GLY A 27 -19.98 6.27 -2.13
CA GLY A 27 -20.12 6.59 -3.54
C GLY A 27 -18.80 6.89 -4.26
N PHE A 28 -17.67 6.39 -3.75
CA PHE A 28 -16.36 6.52 -4.41
C PHE A 28 -16.02 5.23 -5.18
N PRO A 29 -16.09 5.23 -6.54
CA PRO A 29 -16.06 4.00 -7.32
C PRO A 29 -14.73 3.24 -7.23
N LYS A 30 -14.78 1.91 -7.33
CA LYS A 30 -13.60 1.03 -7.28
C LYS A 30 -12.60 1.37 -8.38
N GLU A 31 -13.08 1.71 -9.57
CA GLU A 31 -12.26 2.05 -10.73
C GLU A 31 -11.39 3.30 -10.46
N ARG A 32 -11.91 4.25 -9.66
CA ARG A 32 -11.14 5.43 -9.25
C ARG A 32 -10.05 5.06 -8.25
N ARG A 33 -10.32 4.13 -7.34
CA ARG A 33 -9.33 3.60 -6.38
C ARG A 33 -8.23 2.84 -7.10
N GLU A 34 -8.59 1.95 -8.02
CA GLU A 34 -7.65 1.20 -8.87
C GLU A 34 -6.78 2.12 -9.72
N ALA A 35 -7.37 3.14 -10.34
CA ALA A 35 -6.61 4.14 -11.11
C ALA A 35 -5.61 4.90 -10.22
N TYR A 36 -5.98 5.20 -8.97
CA TYR A 36 -5.08 5.81 -7.99
C TYR A 36 -3.93 4.87 -7.63
N TYR A 37 -4.20 3.62 -7.24
CA TYR A 37 -3.17 2.65 -6.87
C TYR A 37 -2.20 2.42 -8.03
N LYS A 38 -2.71 2.21 -9.25
CA LYS A 38 -1.89 2.04 -10.46
C LYS A 38 -0.97 3.23 -10.69
N LYS A 39 -1.49 4.46 -10.60
CA LYS A 39 -0.69 5.67 -10.81
C LYS A 39 0.45 5.80 -9.78
N VAL A 40 0.17 5.52 -8.51
CA VAL A 40 1.18 5.56 -7.44
C VAL A 40 2.23 4.47 -7.65
N HIS A 41 1.78 3.24 -7.94
CA HIS A 41 2.65 2.10 -8.21
C HIS A 41 3.61 2.40 -9.37
N GLU A 42 3.10 2.87 -10.50
CA GLU A 42 3.93 3.24 -11.66
C GLU A 42 4.97 4.31 -11.33
N GLN A 43 4.65 5.29 -10.48
CA GLN A 43 5.61 6.34 -10.09
C GLN A 43 6.74 5.79 -9.23
N ILE A 44 6.44 4.86 -8.32
CA ILE A 44 7.42 4.23 -7.43
C ILE A 44 8.33 3.29 -8.23
N GLU A 45 7.75 2.46 -9.10
CA GLU A 45 8.51 1.56 -9.99
C GLU A 45 9.40 2.33 -10.95
N LYS A 46 8.88 3.38 -11.61
CA LYS A 46 9.69 4.27 -12.48
C LYS A 46 10.84 4.93 -11.72
N ALA A 47 10.69 5.12 -10.41
CA ALA A 47 11.76 5.64 -9.56
C ALA A 47 12.79 4.59 -9.13
N GLY A 48 12.55 3.30 -9.42
CA GLY A 48 13.45 2.19 -9.11
C GLY A 48 13.32 1.64 -7.70
N TYR A 49 12.19 1.90 -7.01
CA TYR A 49 11.97 1.44 -5.64
C TYR A 49 11.00 0.26 -5.59
N PRO A 50 11.18 -0.67 -4.63
CA PRO A 50 10.22 -1.75 -4.39
C PRO A 50 8.97 -1.22 -3.69
N ILE A 51 7.86 -1.91 -3.91
CA ILE A 51 6.57 -1.64 -3.28
C ILE A 51 5.91 -2.95 -2.83
N ALA A 52 5.44 -2.98 -1.58
CA ALA A 52 4.52 -3.98 -1.08
C ALA A 52 3.10 -3.46 -1.30
N ASP A 53 2.40 -4.00 -2.31
CA ASP A 53 1.05 -3.56 -2.65
C ASP A 53 -0.03 -4.45 -2.03
N PHE A 54 -0.85 -3.85 -1.17
CA PHE A 54 -1.99 -4.49 -0.53
C PHE A 54 -3.33 -3.94 -1.02
N SER A 55 -3.35 -3.21 -2.15
CA SER A 55 -4.55 -2.64 -2.75
C SER A 55 -5.65 -3.68 -3.06
N ASN A 56 -5.31 -4.95 -3.19
CA ASN A 56 -6.26 -6.06 -3.37
C ASN A 56 -6.97 -6.51 -2.08
N HIS A 57 -6.63 -5.95 -0.91
CA HIS A 57 -7.21 -6.31 0.39
C HIS A 57 -8.34 -5.37 0.88
N GLU A 58 -8.95 -4.55 0.01
CA GLU A 58 -10.00 -3.59 0.41
C GLU A 58 -11.20 -4.21 1.13
N TYR A 59 -11.51 -5.48 0.83
CA TYR A 59 -12.68 -6.20 1.34
C TYR A 59 -12.33 -7.26 2.38
N ASP A 60 -11.06 -7.35 2.78
CA ASP A 60 -10.61 -8.31 3.78
C ASP A 60 -11.07 -7.89 5.18
N LYS A 61 -11.76 -8.80 5.87
CA LYS A 61 -12.14 -8.59 7.26
C LYS A 61 -10.90 -8.40 8.14
N TYR A 62 -10.95 -7.40 9.00
CA TYR A 62 -9.90 -7.04 9.97
C TYR A 62 -8.56 -6.56 9.35
N PHE A 63 -8.49 -6.34 8.04
CA PHE A 63 -7.30 -5.78 7.40
C PHE A 63 -7.09 -4.32 7.79
N LEU A 64 -8.17 -3.54 7.82
CA LEU A 64 -8.21 -2.16 8.27
C LEU A 64 -8.97 -2.03 9.60
N LYS A 65 -8.49 -1.16 10.48
CA LYS A 65 -9.14 -0.81 11.75
C LYS A 65 -10.35 0.08 11.50
N ASP A 66 -10.20 1.03 10.58
CA ASP A 66 -11.25 1.98 10.18
C ASP A 66 -11.33 2.06 8.64
N HIS A 67 -11.68 3.21 8.09
CA HIS A 67 -11.86 3.39 6.65
C HIS A 67 -10.54 3.42 5.86
N MET A 68 -9.39 3.67 6.51
CA MET A 68 -8.09 3.79 5.83
C MET A 68 -6.88 3.34 6.64
N HIS A 69 -6.97 3.24 7.97
CA HIS A 69 -5.83 2.83 8.80
C HIS A 69 -5.75 1.32 8.99
N LEU A 70 -4.52 0.81 9.05
CA LEU A 70 -4.21 -0.59 9.25
C LEU A 70 -4.82 -1.14 10.54
N GLY A 71 -5.42 -2.31 10.39
CA GLY A 71 -5.96 -3.13 11.47
C GLY A 71 -5.08 -4.33 11.75
N TRP A 72 -5.61 -5.24 12.57
CA TRP A 72 -4.88 -6.41 13.07
C TRP A 72 -4.30 -7.27 11.94
N LYS A 73 -5.12 -7.70 10.97
CA LYS A 73 -4.66 -8.55 9.87
C LYS A 73 -3.69 -7.77 8.96
N GLY A 74 -3.96 -6.50 8.69
CA GLY A 74 -3.11 -5.67 7.83
C GLY A 74 -1.70 -5.48 8.40
N TRP A 75 -1.57 -5.33 9.72
CA TRP A 75 -0.26 -5.23 10.37
C TRP A 75 0.57 -6.51 10.23
N VAL A 76 -0.04 -7.69 10.26
CA VAL A 76 0.70 -8.96 10.06
C VAL A 76 1.31 -9.02 8.65
N TYR A 77 0.53 -8.70 7.62
CA TYR A 77 1.00 -8.72 6.23
C TYR A 77 2.12 -7.68 5.99
N ILE A 78 1.98 -6.50 6.60
CA ILE A 78 2.99 -5.46 6.51
C ILE A 78 4.27 -5.84 7.26
N ASP A 79 4.15 -6.42 8.46
CA ASP A 79 5.31 -6.91 9.21
C ASP A 79 6.06 -7.99 8.41
N GLU A 80 5.35 -8.94 7.79
CA GLU A 80 5.96 -9.95 6.92
C GLU A 80 6.70 -9.32 5.73
N ALA A 81 6.11 -8.32 5.07
CA ALA A 81 6.75 -7.61 3.95
C ALA A 81 8.01 -6.84 4.41
N ILE A 82 7.94 -6.16 5.56
CA ILE A 82 9.08 -5.45 6.15
C ILE A 82 10.18 -6.46 6.52
N GLN A 83 9.83 -7.58 7.16
CA GLN A 83 10.78 -8.62 7.55
C GLN A 83 11.48 -9.25 6.33
N GLN A 84 10.73 -9.53 5.27
CA GLN A 84 11.31 -10.05 4.02
C GLN A 84 12.26 -9.04 3.38
N PHE A 85 11.85 -7.76 3.30
CA PHE A 85 12.68 -6.70 2.77
C PHE A 85 13.97 -6.51 3.58
N TYR A 86 13.87 -6.53 4.91
CA TYR A 86 15.03 -6.41 5.80
C TYR A 86 16.01 -7.57 5.62
N LYS A 87 15.53 -8.81 5.44
CA LYS A 87 16.39 -9.99 5.25
C LYS A 87 17.06 -10.06 3.87
N ALA A 88 16.47 -9.43 2.86
CA ALA A 88 16.99 -9.42 1.49
C ALA A 88 18.03 -8.32 1.22
N ASN A 89 18.30 -7.45 2.20
CA ASN A 89 19.26 -6.34 2.13
C ASN A 89 20.35 -6.47 3.20
#